data_AF-A0A838E573-F1
#
_entry.id   AF-A0A838E573-F1
#
_cell.length_a   1.000
_cell.length_b   1.000
_cell.length_c   1.000
_cell.angle_alpha   90.00
_cell.angle_beta   90.00
_cell.angle_gamma   90.00
#
_symmetry.space_group_name_H-M   'P 1'
#
loop_
_entity.id
_entity.type
_entity.pdbx_description
1 polymer ?
#
loop_
_entity_poly.entity_id
_entity_poly.type
_entity_poly.pdbx_seq_one_letter_code
_entity_poly.pdbx_strand_id
1 'polypeptide(L)'
;MPIVRPRRPLTLAVVMVLTLAASSAAAPTTDAVATERTEAASDPDRVREARLRLDPQPRSGMTFADALCTPDPAGDTFYEDTDADGNTVDVEIDEPRADIRRFCGDYGQGLTVRLQTTQPTNPRTADGWRQGAAALWFLDTGSGAYDHVVVLGDDDGGELAGDVFQLTDEGQRLRCRATPGFAGGELVVEGIPADCIGAPPRLDMAVVMIYPSGDEVAVDLSDTFAAIGRSGQPTARDADRLAGSGRVATAVAVSQAAFPDPAAATSAYLARADAFPDALAAGTLTDGPVLLVPSCGAPPGDVVEELRRLVPDEVVALGGTSALCDELLTDAAAAVGAQTARLAKAGADANRFGTAVAVSERAFPDGAADVYLATGEQFPDALAAGALTDGPILLVPSCGDLPAVVAAEVERTGADRVLALGGPRAVCDQLLEEAAGGRESERLAGVSRFATAAAVARFQFFDGAQTVYLARADAFPDALAAGSLTDGPILLVPSCGDLPAVVADAVRALDPDELVALGGQGAVCQAMLRHAANA
;
A
#
# COMPACT_ATOMS: atom_id res chain seq x y z
N MET A 1 -34.25 4.04 66.17
CA MET A 1 -34.46 4.78 64.90
C MET A 1 -33.11 4.91 64.21
N PRO A 2 -32.92 4.32 63.02
CA PRO A 2 -31.69 4.41 62.24
C PRO A 2 -31.68 5.72 61.45
N ILE A 3 -30.51 6.32 61.25
CA ILE A 3 -30.34 7.43 60.30
C ILE A 3 -29.35 7.00 59.22
N VAL A 4 -29.93 6.94 58.03
CA VAL A 4 -29.38 6.69 56.69
C VAL A 4 -28.21 7.62 56.37
N ARG A 5 -27.17 7.10 55.72
CA ARG A 5 -26.22 7.90 54.92
C ARG A 5 -26.16 7.37 53.48
N PRO A 6 -25.99 8.27 52.50
CA PRO A 6 -26.29 8.01 51.09
C PRO A 6 -25.15 7.28 50.38
N ARG A 7 -25.51 6.42 49.42
CA ARG A 7 -24.60 5.93 48.37
C ARG A 7 -24.25 7.09 47.42
N ARG A 8 -22.97 7.28 47.16
CA ARG A 8 -22.41 8.09 46.06
C ARG A 8 -21.33 7.25 45.34
N PRO A 9 -21.08 7.54 44.05
CA PRO A 9 -20.64 6.56 43.05
C PRO A 9 -19.13 6.30 43.11
N LEU A 10 -18.72 5.11 42.66
CA LEU A 10 -17.34 4.77 42.40
C LEU A 10 -16.86 5.49 41.14
N THR A 11 -15.84 6.32 41.33
CA THR A 11 -14.99 6.90 40.30
C THR A 11 -13.84 5.91 40.08
N LEU A 12 -13.71 5.36 38.87
CA LEU A 12 -12.54 4.60 38.44
C LEU A 12 -11.52 5.61 37.88
N ALA A 13 -10.32 5.69 38.44
CA ALA A 13 -9.24 6.50 37.89
C ALA A 13 -7.86 5.92 38.22
N VAL A 14 -7.17 5.53 37.14
CA VAL A 14 -5.76 5.82 36.82
C VAL A 14 -4.66 5.07 37.57
N VAL A 15 -3.93 4.27 36.79
CA VAL A 15 -2.62 3.65 37.07
C VAL A 15 -1.54 4.73 37.13
N MET A 16 -0.72 4.69 38.18
CA MET A 16 0.45 5.55 38.39
C MET A 16 1.68 4.64 38.48
N VAL A 17 2.66 4.83 37.60
CA VAL A 17 3.97 4.17 37.60
C VAL A 17 4.78 4.59 38.83
N LEU A 18 5.39 3.63 39.55
CA LEU A 18 6.56 3.90 40.39
C LEU A 18 7.46 2.67 40.52
N THR A 19 8.71 2.84 40.09
CA THR A 19 9.86 1.95 40.22
C THR A 19 10.27 1.71 41.67
N LEU A 20 10.75 0.50 41.97
CA LEU A 20 11.65 0.22 43.12
C LEU A 20 12.49 -1.03 42.83
N ALA A 21 13.80 -0.82 42.76
CA ALA A 21 14.82 -1.86 42.62
C ALA A 21 15.04 -2.64 43.93
N ALA A 22 15.36 -3.94 43.81
CA ALA A 22 16.10 -4.68 44.82
C ALA A 22 17.02 -5.74 44.19
N SER A 23 18.31 -5.55 44.44
CA SER A 23 19.44 -6.43 44.19
C SER A 23 19.40 -7.71 45.04
N SER A 24 19.82 -8.87 44.50
CA SER A 24 20.95 -9.64 45.03
C SER A 24 21.30 -10.88 44.18
N ALA A 25 22.60 -11.18 44.18
CA ALA A 25 23.36 -12.12 43.34
C ALA A 25 23.14 -13.63 43.60
N ALA A 26 23.40 -14.47 42.58
CA ALA A 26 24.48 -15.47 42.57
C ALA A 26 24.51 -16.30 41.25
N ALA A 27 25.70 -16.47 40.67
CA ALA A 27 26.08 -17.56 39.75
C ALA A 27 27.04 -18.52 40.52
N PRO A 28 27.58 -19.65 39.99
CA PRO A 28 27.53 -20.23 38.62
C PRO A 28 27.38 -21.79 38.59
N THR A 29 27.40 -22.42 37.39
CA THR A 29 28.24 -23.59 36.93
C THR A 29 27.63 -24.32 35.72
N THR A 30 28.21 -24.17 34.51
CA THR A 30 28.92 -25.17 33.65
C THR A 30 28.17 -26.47 33.27
N ASP A 31 27.87 -26.66 31.97
CA ASP A 31 28.66 -27.52 31.07
C ASP A 31 28.20 -27.43 29.60
N ALA A 32 29.15 -27.64 28.70
CA ALA A 32 29.08 -27.39 27.26
C ALA A 32 28.59 -28.60 26.44
N VAL A 33 27.89 -28.35 25.31
CA VAL A 33 28.07 -29.11 24.06
C VAL A 33 27.92 -28.14 22.87
N ALA A 34 28.87 -28.21 21.95
CA ALA A 34 28.96 -27.43 20.71
C ALA A 34 28.21 -28.12 19.56
N THR A 35 28.22 -27.43 18.40
CA THR A 35 27.77 -27.82 17.03
C THR A 35 26.25 -27.72 16.80
N GLU A 36 25.72 -26.98 15.83
CA GLU A 36 26.21 -26.60 14.50
C GLU A 36 25.56 -25.29 14.04
N ARG A 37 26.31 -24.44 13.32
CA ARG A 37 25.74 -23.37 12.48
C ARG A 37 25.16 -24.03 11.23
N THR A 38 23.90 -23.75 10.94
CA THR A 38 23.40 -23.65 9.57
C THR A 38 22.55 -22.39 9.48
N GLU A 39 22.87 -21.58 8.48
CA GLU A 39 22.18 -20.35 8.09
C GLU A 39 20.69 -20.60 7.77
N ALA A 40 19.83 -19.78 8.33
CA ALA A 40 18.56 -19.32 7.77
C ALA A 40 18.47 -17.84 8.21
N ALA A 41 18.81 -16.86 7.38
CA ALA A 41 17.99 -16.30 6.31
C ALA A 41 16.56 -15.97 6.79
N SER A 42 16.30 -14.66 7.00
CA SER A 42 15.00 -13.98 7.02
C SER A 42 13.82 -14.70 7.73
N ASP A 43 13.41 -14.20 8.89
CA ASP A 43 12.06 -14.48 9.40
C ASP A 43 11.45 -13.20 10.02
N PRO A 44 10.73 -12.39 9.24
CA PRO A 44 9.92 -11.28 9.72
C PRO A 44 8.43 -11.64 9.61
N ASP A 45 7.88 -12.41 10.55
CA ASP A 45 6.43 -12.67 10.61
C ASP A 45 6.05 -13.18 12.00
N ARG A 46 4.83 -12.86 12.48
CA ARG A 46 3.90 -13.78 13.21
C ARG A 46 2.76 -13.04 13.95
N VAL A 47 1.65 -12.73 13.26
CA VAL A 47 0.30 -12.52 13.85
C VAL A 47 -0.78 -13.13 12.93
N ARG A 48 -1.80 -13.81 13.48
CA ARG A 48 -2.92 -14.41 12.72
C ARG A 48 -4.15 -13.50 12.65
N GLU A 49 -4.79 -13.40 11.49
CA GLU A 49 -6.01 -12.61 11.30
C GLU A 49 -7.04 -13.33 10.41
N ALA A 50 -8.28 -13.50 10.92
CA ALA A 50 -9.42 -13.96 10.13
C ALA A 50 -10.40 -12.79 9.92
N ARG A 51 -10.44 -12.23 8.69
CA ARG A 51 -11.24 -11.04 8.37
C ARG A 51 -12.66 -11.40 7.90
N LEU A 52 -13.66 -10.67 8.40
CA LEU A 52 -15.07 -10.77 7.98
C LEU A 52 -15.67 -9.39 7.74
N ARG A 53 -16.32 -9.19 6.58
CA ARG A 53 -17.03 -7.96 6.22
C ARG A 53 -18.54 -8.14 6.34
N LEU A 54 -19.22 -7.23 7.02
CA LEU A 54 -20.69 -7.21 7.18
C LEU A 54 -21.29 -5.89 6.65
N ASP A 55 -22.33 -6.02 5.82
CA ASP A 55 -23.17 -4.90 5.38
C ASP A 55 -24.52 -4.92 6.14
N PRO A 56 -24.94 -3.84 6.84
CA PRO A 56 -26.23 -3.79 7.53
C PRO A 56 -27.40 -3.86 6.54
N GLN A 57 -28.28 -4.85 6.69
CA GLN A 57 -29.55 -4.95 5.96
C GLN A 57 -30.73 -4.95 6.95
N PRO A 58 -31.69 -4.01 6.86
CA PRO A 58 -32.89 -4.04 7.70
C PRO A 58 -33.86 -5.07 7.14
N ARG A 59 -33.78 -6.33 7.56
CA ARG A 59 -34.81 -7.34 7.23
C ARG A 59 -35.28 -8.07 8.49
N SER A 60 -36.60 -8.07 8.69
CA SER A 60 -37.24 -8.87 9.73
C SER A 60 -37.34 -10.34 9.28
N GLY A 61 -36.78 -11.24 10.09
CA GLY A 61 -37.03 -12.69 9.98
C GLY A 61 -35.99 -13.55 9.25
N MET A 62 -34.69 -13.28 9.38
CA MET A 62 -33.67 -14.27 8.99
C MET A 62 -33.46 -15.31 10.10
N THR A 63 -33.38 -16.58 9.70
CA THR A 63 -32.92 -17.70 10.52
C THR A 63 -31.45 -18.01 10.20
N PHE A 64 -30.78 -18.70 11.12
CA PHE A 64 -29.37 -19.16 11.19
C PHE A 64 -28.63 -19.58 9.89
N ALA A 65 -29.28 -19.69 8.73
CA ALA A 65 -28.65 -20.09 7.47
C ALA A 65 -27.95 -18.93 6.71
N ASP A 66 -28.09 -17.68 7.15
CA ASP A 66 -27.66 -16.49 6.39
C ASP A 66 -26.45 -15.72 7.01
N ALA A 67 -25.78 -16.27 8.04
CA ALA A 67 -24.58 -15.64 8.61
C ALA A 67 -23.36 -15.77 7.67
N LEU A 68 -22.65 -14.67 7.39
CA LEU A 68 -21.37 -14.70 6.69
C LEU A 68 -20.32 -15.30 7.65
N CYS A 69 -19.78 -16.46 7.31
CA CYS A 69 -18.79 -17.17 8.11
C CYS A 69 -17.54 -17.41 7.27
N THR A 70 -16.37 -17.11 7.82
CA THR A 70 -15.07 -17.42 7.21
C THR A 70 -14.47 -18.64 7.94
N PRO A 71 -14.13 -19.73 7.23
CA PRO A 71 -13.29 -20.78 7.81
C PRO A 71 -11.84 -20.30 7.92
N ASP A 72 -11.16 -20.67 9.00
CA ASP A 72 -9.71 -20.49 9.14
C ASP A 72 -9.06 -21.88 9.23
N PRO A 73 -8.56 -22.44 8.11
CA PRO A 73 -7.98 -23.78 8.09
C PRO A 73 -6.52 -23.83 8.55
N ALA A 74 -5.85 -22.70 8.84
CA ALA A 74 -4.39 -22.61 8.84
C ALA A 74 -3.69 -22.80 10.20
N GLY A 75 -4.29 -22.45 11.34
CA GLY A 75 -3.80 -23.03 12.59
C GLY A 75 -2.48 -22.55 13.26
N ASP A 76 -1.79 -21.43 12.96
CA ASP A 76 -0.44 -21.14 13.61
C ASP A 76 -0.22 -19.98 14.63
N THR A 77 0.03 -20.28 15.92
CA THR A 77 -0.07 -19.40 17.13
C THR A 77 1.30 -18.86 17.51
N PHE A 78 1.48 -17.54 17.73
CA PHE A 78 2.67 -17.05 18.47
C PHE A 78 2.38 -15.77 19.26
N TYR A 79 2.83 -15.77 20.52
CA TYR A 79 3.00 -14.60 21.40
C TYR A 79 4.50 -14.53 21.71
N GLU A 80 5.10 -13.36 21.54
CA GLU A 80 6.48 -13.11 21.97
C GLU A 80 6.47 -12.64 23.42
N ASP A 81 7.12 -13.40 24.32
CA ASP A 81 7.38 -12.95 25.70
C ASP A 81 8.83 -12.46 25.80
N THR A 82 9.11 -11.58 26.75
CA THR A 82 10.47 -11.16 27.06
C THR A 82 10.90 -11.85 28.34
N ASP A 83 11.96 -12.68 28.28
CA ASP A 83 12.48 -13.30 29.50
C ASP A 83 13.00 -12.26 30.49
N ALA A 84 13.30 -12.70 31.72
CA ALA A 84 13.84 -11.84 32.77
C ALA A 84 15.18 -11.17 32.41
N ASP A 85 15.84 -11.60 31.33
CA ASP A 85 17.09 -11.08 30.82
C ASP A 85 16.90 -10.14 29.60
N GLY A 86 15.67 -9.90 29.16
CA GLY A 86 15.34 -8.96 28.10
C GLY A 86 15.36 -9.55 26.69
N ASN A 87 15.40 -10.88 26.55
CA ASN A 87 15.39 -11.54 25.23
C ASN A 87 13.96 -11.91 24.82
N THR A 88 13.64 -11.68 23.55
CA THR A 88 12.44 -12.21 22.92
C THR A 88 12.51 -13.73 22.87
N VAL A 89 11.53 -14.40 23.47
CA VAL A 89 11.41 -15.85 23.48
C VAL A 89 10.10 -16.26 22.82
N ASP A 90 10.18 -17.16 21.84
CA ASP A 90 9.01 -17.79 21.22
C ASP A 90 8.30 -18.67 22.24
N VAL A 91 7.09 -18.28 22.68
CA VAL A 91 6.23 -19.15 23.49
C VAL A 91 5.31 -19.92 22.55
N GLU A 92 5.66 -21.17 22.29
CA GLU A 92 4.85 -22.10 21.51
C GLU A 92 3.55 -22.43 22.28
N ILE A 93 2.41 -21.88 21.85
CA ILE A 93 1.09 -22.27 22.37
C ILE A 93 0.65 -23.53 21.61
N ASP A 94 1.26 -24.67 21.95
CA ASP A 94 0.98 -25.98 21.36
C ASP A 94 -0.26 -26.64 21.99
N GLU A 95 -1.40 -25.94 21.94
CA GLU A 95 -2.68 -26.49 22.40
C GLU A 95 -3.78 -26.42 21.33
N PRO A 96 -4.32 -27.56 20.85
CA PRO A 96 -5.38 -27.63 19.83
C PRO A 96 -6.72 -26.97 20.25
N ARG A 97 -6.79 -26.36 21.44
CA ARG A 97 -7.92 -25.56 21.91
C ARG A 97 -7.94 -24.14 21.32
N ALA A 98 -6.79 -23.65 20.85
CA ALA A 98 -6.63 -22.27 20.39
C ALA A 98 -6.96 -22.05 18.91
N ASP A 99 -6.88 -23.08 18.06
CA ASP A 99 -7.11 -22.86 16.63
C ASP A 99 -8.57 -22.52 16.35
N ILE A 100 -8.75 -21.41 15.65
CA ILE A 100 -10.03 -20.93 15.18
C ILE A 100 -10.43 -21.78 13.98
N ARG A 101 -11.57 -22.46 14.05
CA ARG A 101 -12.12 -23.21 12.90
C ARG A 101 -13.06 -22.36 12.07
N ARG A 102 -13.82 -21.49 12.73
CA ARG A 102 -14.84 -20.68 12.10
C ARG A 102 -15.13 -19.43 12.92
N PHE A 103 -15.17 -18.30 12.23
CA PHE A 103 -15.59 -17.02 12.76
C PHE A 103 -16.79 -16.50 11.97
N CYS A 104 -17.83 -16.05 12.67
CA CYS A 104 -19.05 -15.52 12.06
C CYS A 104 -19.52 -14.24 12.76
N GLY A 105 -20.23 -13.40 12.03
CA GLY A 105 -20.92 -12.24 12.58
C GLY A 105 -22.28 -12.02 11.93
N ASP A 106 -23.21 -11.46 12.70
CA ASP A 106 -24.54 -11.04 12.27
C ASP A 106 -24.78 -9.60 12.76
N TYR A 107 -25.06 -8.70 11.81
CA TYR A 107 -25.25 -7.28 12.07
C TYR A 107 -26.59 -6.81 11.47
N GLY A 108 -27.64 -6.91 12.31
CA GLY A 108 -29.03 -6.59 11.97
C GLY A 108 -29.64 -5.56 12.92
N GLN A 109 -30.37 -6.02 13.94
CA GLN A 109 -30.89 -5.16 15.03
C GLN A 109 -29.82 -4.82 16.10
N GLY A 110 -28.61 -5.33 15.91
CA GLY A 110 -27.46 -5.29 16.79
C GLY A 110 -26.39 -6.24 16.24
N LEU A 111 -25.17 -6.16 16.78
CA LEU A 111 -24.08 -7.07 16.43
C LEU A 111 -24.12 -8.32 17.31
N THR A 112 -23.96 -9.48 16.68
CA THR A 112 -23.68 -10.76 17.33
C THR A 112 -22.44 -11.36 16.68
N VAL A 113 -21.46 -11.77 17.49
CA VAL A 113 -20.24 -12.45 17.01
C VAL A 113 -20.18 -13.87 17.55
N ARG A 114 -19.67 -14.78 16.73
CA ARG A 114 -19.55 -16.21 17.07
C ARG A 114 -18.18 -16.73 16.68
N LEU A 115 -17.62 -17.59 17.53
CA LEU A 115 -16.34 -18.22 17.33
C LEU A 115 -16.39 -19.71 17.66
N GLN A 116 -15.90 -20.53 16.74
CA GLN A 116 -15.72 -21.97 16.94
C GLN A 116 -14.23 -22.29 16.88
N THR A 117 -13.74 -23.06 17.86
CA THR A 117 -12.34 -23.52 17.92
C THR A 117 -12.23 -25.03 17.68
N THR A 118 -11.00 -25.53 17.53
CA THR A 118 -10.72 -26.95 17.25
C THR A 118 -11.06 -27.88 18.42
N GLN A 119 -10.95 -27.39 19.66
CA GLN A 119 -11.47 -28.03 20.87
C GLN A 119 -12.31 -27.03 21.69
N PRO A 120 -13.61 -26.86 21.40
CA PRO A 120 -14.41 -25.84 22.05
C PRO A 120 -14.69 -26.21 23.51
N THR A 121 -14.23 -25.36 24.43
CA THR A 121 -14.44 -25.49 25.87
C THR A 121 -15.38 -24.42 26.39
N ASN A 122 -16.28 -24.79 27.31
CA ASN A 122 -17.15 -23.81 27.96
C ASN A 122 -16.32 -22.94 28.93
N PRO A 123 -16.19 -21.62 28.68
CA PRO A 123 -15.35 -20.74 29.50
C PRO A 123 -15.82 -20.62 30.94
N ARG A 124 -17.12 -20.83 31.22
CA ARG A 124 -17.68 -20.76 32.60
C ARG A 124 -17.17 -21.87 33.51
N THR A 125 -16.77 -22.99 32.90
CA THR A 125 -16.45 -24.24 33.61
C THR A 125 -15.02 -24.71 33.39
N ALA A 126 -14.27 -24.09 32.47
CA ALA A 126 -12.90 -24.45 32.16
C ALA A 126 -11.92 -23.61 32.99
N ASP A 127 -11.07 -24.27 33.78
CA ASP A 127 -10.17 -23.60 34.74
C ASP A 127 -9.17 -22.65 34.05
N GLY A 128 -8.76 -22.94 32.80
CA GLY A 128 -7.82 -22.09 32.05
C GLY A 128 -8.38 -20.73 31.59
N TRP A 129 -9.70 -20.56 31.55
CA TRP A 129 -10.31 -19.25 31.22
C TRP A 129 -10.36 -18.31 32.41
N ARG A 130 -10.44 -18.87 33.62
CA ARG A 130 -10.46 -18.12 34.89
C ARG A 130 -9.12 -17.48 35.27
N GLN A 131 -8.08 -17.77 34.50
CA GLN A 131 -6.71 -17.29 34.73
C GLN A 131 -6.27 -16.27 33.66
N GLY A 132 -7.23 -15.63 32.97
CA GLY A 132 -6.96 -14.52 32.05
C GLY A 132 -7.05 -14.84 30.56
N ALA A 133 -7.67 -15.97 30.16
CA ALA A 133 -7.92 -16.21 28.75
C ALA A 133 -9.04 -15.29 28.24
N ALA A 134 -8.83 -14.70 27.06
CA ALA A 134 -9.77 -13.76 26.46
C ALA A 134 -9.94 -14.03 24.96
N ALA A 135 -11.17 -13.87 24.47
CA ALA A 135 -11.46 -13.73 23.04
C ALA A 135 -11.73 -12.26 22.73
N LEU A 136 -11.02 -11.72 21.74
CA LEU A 136 -11.06 -10.32 21.35
C LEU A 136 -11.53 -10.22 19.91
N TRP A 137 -12.63 -9.51 19.65
CA TRP A 137 -13.04 -9.14 18.30
C TRP A 137 -12.74 -7.68 18.05
N PHE A 138 -11.87 -7.41 17.09
CA PHE A 138 -11.57 -6.05 16.66
C PHE A 138 -12.54 -5.66 15.56
N LEU A 139 -13.10 -4.46 15.66
CA LEU A 139 -14.12 -3.94 14.77
C LEU A 139 -13.65 -2.62 14.16
N ASP A 140 -13.70 -2.52 12.83
CA ASP A 140 -13.59 -1.25 12.11
C ASP A 140 -15.00 -0.82 11.70
N THR A 141 -15.48 0.26 12.32
CA THR A 141 -16.80 0.82 12.08
C THR A 141 -16.83 1.81 10.89
N GLY A 142 -15.85 1.70 9.98
CA GLY A 142 -15.69 2.53 8.79
C GLY A 142 -14.67 3.68 8.95
N SER A 143 -13.80 3.58 9.96
CA SER A 143 -12.70 4.51 10.20
C SER A 143 -11.45 4.15 9.39
N GLY A 144 -11.37 2.92 8.88
CA GLY A 144 -10.18 2.37 8.22
C GLY A 144 -9.17 1.79 9.21
N ALA A 145 -9.48 1.78 10.50
CA ALA A 145 -8.71 1.12 11.55
C ALA A 145 -9.68 0.49 12.55
N TYR A 146 -9.19 -0.46 13.34
CA TYR A 146 -9.96 -1.00 14.46
C TYR A 146 -10.24 0.12 15.46
N ASP A 147 -11.51 0.51 15.59
CA ASP A 147 -11.97 1.60 16.45
C ASP A 147 -12.84 1.10 17.60
N HIS A 148 -13.24 -0.17 17.58
CA HIS A 148 -13.85 -0.85 18.71
C HIS A 148 -13.25 -2.24 18.90
N VAL A 149 -13.35 -2.75 20.14
CA VAL A 149 -13.03 -4.13 20.48
C VAL A 149 -14.14 -4.71 21.34
N VAL A 150 -14.60 -5.91 20.98
CA VAL A 150 -15.46 -6.75 21.82
C VAL A 150 -14.57 -7.72 22.57
N VAL A 151 -14.65 -7.70 23.89
CA VAL A 151 -13.86 -8.54 24.77
C VAL A 151 -14.77 -9.54 25.43
N LEU A 152 -14.47 -10.83 25.28
CA LEU A 152 -15.02 -11.91 26.09
C LEU A 152 -13.92 -12.38 27.04
N GLY A 153 -14.14 -12.22 28.34
CA GLY A 153 -13.20 -12.61 29.38
C GLY A 153 -13.89 -12.91 30.70
N ASP A 154 -13.10 -13.28 31.70
CA ASP A 154 -13.57 -13.39 33.09
C ASP A 154 -13.63 -12.00 33.75
N ASP A 155 -14.63 -11.77 34.59
CA ASP A 155 -14.65 -10.61 35.48
C ASP A 155 -13.96 -10.92 36.81
N ASP A 156 -13.72 -9.91 37.64
CA ASP A 156 -13.09 -10.06 38.97
C ASP A 156 -13.86 -11.02 39.92
N GLY A 157 -15.05 -11.50 39.51
CA GLY A 157 -15.93 -12.40 40.24
C GLY A 157 -15.97 -13.85 39.72
N GLY A 158 -15.27 -14.19 38.63
CA GLY A 158 -15.31 -15.53 38.05
C GLY A 158 -16.49 -15.78 37.11
N GLU A 159 -17.22 -14.72 36.70
CA GLU A 159 -18.30 -14.79 35.71
C GLU A 159 -17.85 -14.24 34.35
N LEU A 160 -18.34 -14.85 33.25
CA LEU A 160 -18.05 -14.34 31.91
C LEU A 160 -18.65 -12.96 31.69
N ALA A 161 -17.81 -12.03 31.26
CA ALA A 161 -18.18 -10.70 30.82
C ALA A 161 -17.96 -10.56 29.30
N GLY A 162 -18.88 -9.83 28.65
CA GLY A 162 -18.74 -9.36 27.28
C GLY A 162 -18.71 -7.84 27.31
N ASP A 163 -17.57 -7.21 27.12
CA ASP A 163 -17.44 -5.74 27.14
C ASP A 163 -17.10 -5.20 25.76
N VAL A 164 -17.69 -4.09 25.36
CA VAL A 164 -17.37 -3.40 24.10
C VAL A 164 -16.68 -2.09 24.42
N PHE A 165 -15.43 -1.96 24.01
CA PHE A 165 -14.65 -0.75 24.15
C PHE A 165 -14.55 -0.02 22.82
N GLN A 166 -14.56 1.30 22.87
CA GLN A 166 -14.08 2.14 21.79
C GLN A 166 -12.61 2.46 22.05
N LEU A 167 -11.79 2.32 21.01
CA LEU A 167 -10.39 2.68 21.01
C LEU A 167 -10.26 4.16 20.67
N THR A 168 -9.54 4.91 21.49
CA THR A 168 -9.29 6.35 21.33
C THR A 168 -7.81 6.65 21.52
N ASP A 169 -7.37 7.84 21.08
CA ASP A 169 -5.98 8.29 21.26
C ASP A 169 -5.55 8.39 22.74
N GLU A 170 -6.52 8.43 23.66
CA GLU A 170 -6.31 8.48 25.11
C GLU A 170 -6.43 7.11 25.80
N GLY A 171 -6.62 6.02 25.03
CA GLY A 171 -6.76 4.65 25.52
C GLY A 171 -8.12 4.03 25.14
N GLN A 172 -8.71 3.24 26.05
CA GLN A 172 -9.96 2.53 25.79
C GLN A 172 -11.12 3.08 26.63
N ARG A 173 -12.29 3.21 26.00
CA ARG A 173 -13.52 3.66 26.65
C ARG A 173 -14.61 2.61 26.54
N LEU A 174 -15.08 2.09 27.69
CA LEU A 174 -16.22 1.17 27.73
C LEU A 174 -17.47 1.85 27.15
N ARG A 175 -18.07 1.23 26.13
CA ARG A 175 -19.26 1.72 25.41
C ARG A 175 -20.51 1.03 25.90
N CYS A 176 -20.49 -0.29 25.95
CA CYS A 176 -21.59 -1.11 26.46
C CYS A 176 -21.08 -2.46 26.95
N ARG A 177 -21.97 -3.17 27.65
CA ARG A 177 -21.79 -4.58 27.96
C ARG A 177 -22.71 -5.42 27.08
N ALA A 178 -22.17 -6.51 26.58
CA ALA A 178 -22.84 -7.53 25.80
C ALA A 178 -23.10 -8.77 26.65
N THR A 179 -23.85 -9.73 26.09
CA THR A 179 -24.19 -10.98 26.78
C THR A 179 -23.32 -12.12 26.24
N PRO A 180 -22.39 -12.65 27.03
CA PRO A 180 -21.56 -13.78 26.61
C PRO A 180 -22.26 -15.13 26.86
N GLY A 181 -22.09 -16.04 25.92
CA GLY A 181 -22.67 -17.38 25.94
C GLY A 181 -21.75 -18.44 25.33
N PHE A 182 -22.02 -19.69 25.68
CA PHE A 182 -21.41 -20.85 25.05
C PHE A 182 -22.50 -21.88 24.75
N ALA A 183 -22.74 -22.15 23.47
CA ALA A 183 -23.80 -23.06 23.04
C ALA A 183 -23.37 -23.81 21.78
N GLY A 184 -23.63 -25.13 21.72
CA GLY A 184 -23.33 -25.93 20.53
C GLY A 184 -21.83 -26.03 20.15
N GLY A 185 -20.92 -25.72 21.07
CA GLY A 185 -19.48 -25.66 20.80
C GLY A 185 -19.02 -24.33 20.20
N GLU A 186 -19.85 -23.29 20.23
CA GLU A 186 -19.54 -21.94 19.80
C GLU A 186 -19.51 -20.98 20.99
N LEU A 187 -18.50 -20.13 21.04
CA LEU A 187 -18.49 -18.92 21.84
C LEU A 187 -19.36 -17.89 21.13
N VAL A 188 -20.25 -17.24 21.88
CA VAL A 188 -21.19 -16.27 21.33
C VAL A 188 -21.17 -15.02 22.21
N VAL A 189 -21.04 -13.85 21.59
CA VAL A 189 -21.32 -12.57 22.25
C VAL A 189 -22.50 -11.94 21.53
N GLU A 190 -23.63 -11.86 22.23
CA GLU A 190 -24.91 -11.41 21.68
C GLU A 190 -25.40 -10.11 22.34
N GLY A 191 -26.32 -9.44 21.64
CA GLY A 191 -27.02 -8.27 22.16
C GLY A 191 -26.17 -7.00 22.20
N ILE A 192 -25.14 -6.87 21.34
CA ILE A 192 -24.40 -5.62 21.18
C ILE A 192 -25.29 -4.63 20.41
N PRO A 193 -25.77 -3.54 21.03
CA PRO A 193 -26.63 -2.58 20.33
C PRO A 193 -25.88 -1.90 19.18
N ALA A 194 -26.54 -1.64 18.04
CA ALA A 194 -25.87 -1.03 16.90
C ALA A 194 -25.28 0.36 17.25
N ASP A 195 -25.99 1.15 18.05
CA ASP A 195 -25.53 2.45 18.55
C ASP A 195 -24.32 2.36 19.49
N CYS A 196 -24.09 1.19 20.12
CA CYS A 196 -22.91 0.97 20.96
C CYS A 196 -21.60 1.15 20.16
N ILE A 197 -21.59 0.65 18.92
CA ILE A 197 -20.48 0.75 17.96
C ILE A 197 -20.68 1.88 16.93
N GLY A 198 -21.62 2.81 17.18
CA GLY A 198 -21.84 3.96 16.30
C GLY A 198 -22.73 3.71 15.08
N ALA A 199 -23.40 2.55 15.02
CA ALA A 199 -24.31 2.12 13.97
C ALA A 199 -23.70 2.27 12.55
N PRO A 200 -22.50 1.69 12.32
CA PRO A 200 -21.78 1.97 11.10
C PRO A 200 -22.49 1.39 9.86
N PRO A 201 -22.32 2.04 8.70
CA PRO A 201 -22.88 1.57 7.44
C PRO A 201 -22.12 0.37 6.85
N ARG A 202 -20.94 0.04 7.38
CA ARG A 202 -20.10 -1.13 7.07
C ARG A 202 -19.33 -1.53 8.33
N LEU A 203 -19.09 -2.82 8.51
CA LEU A 203 -18.33 -3.34 9.66
C LEU A 203 -17.33 -4.39 9.16
N ASP A 204 -16.04 -4.10 9.32
CA ASP A 204 -14.96 -5.08 9.10
C ASP A 204 -14.48 -5.60 10.47
N MET A 205 -14.20 -6.90 10.57
CA MET A 205 -13.88 -7.53 11.85
C MET A 205 -12.73 -8.53 11.77
N ALA A 206 -11.93 -8.61 12.84
CA ALA A 206 -10.99 -9.68 13.11
C ALA A 206 -11.19 -10.27 14.51
N VAL A 207 -10.67 -11.46 14.77
CA VAL A 207 -10.74 -12.13 16.07
C VAL A 207 -9.39 -12.68 16.50
N VAL A 208 -9.06 -12.52 17.79
CA VAL A 208 -7.86 -13.04 18.43
C VAL A 208 -8.25 -13.80 19.69
N MET A 209 -7.58 -14.92 19.94
CA MET A 209 -7.72 -15.74 21.15
C MET A 209 -6.42 -15.67 21.95
N ILE A 210 -6.52 -15.33 23.22
CA ILE A 210 -5.37 -15.26 24.13
C ILE A 210 -5.52 -16.34 25.20
N TYR A 211 -4.47 -17.14 25.39
CA TYR A 211 -4.36 -18.16 26.44
C TYR A 211 -3.08 -17.93 27.24
N PRO A 212 -3.15 -17.27 28.41
CA PRO A 212 -1.96 -17.08 29.22
C PRO A 212 -1.47 -18.39 29.84
N SER A 213 -0.16 -18.60 29.86
CA SER A 213 0.49 -19.72 30.57
C SER A 213 1.03 -19.24 31.92
N GLY A 214 0.36 -19.56 33.03
CA GLY A 214 0.85 -19.27 34.38
C GLY A 214 0.05 -18.22 35.16
N ASP A 215 0.54 -17.87 36.35
CA ASP A 215 -0.15 -17.00 37.31
C ASP A 215 -0.38 -15.59 36.75
N GLU A 216 -1.65 -15.14 36.80
CA GLU A 216 -2.16 -13.79 36.51
C GLU A 216 -1.38 -13.01 35.44
N VAL A 217 -1.61 -13.35 34.16
CA VAL A 217 -1.22 -12.45 33.07
C VAL A 217 -2.23 -11.31 33.03
N ALA A 218 -1.86 -10.18 33.62
CA ALA A 218 -2.45 -8.90 33.25
C ALA A 218 -2.02 -8.63 31.80
N VAL A 219 -2.90 -8.96 30.84
CA VAL A 219 -2.65 -8.62 29.44
C VAL A 219 -2.65 -7.09 29.35
N ASP A 220 -1.46 -6.49 29.19
CA ASP A 220 -1.38 -5.08 28.84
C ASP A 220 -1.84 -4.94 27.39
N LEU A 221 -3.15 -4.73 27.26
CA LEU A 221 -3.76 -4.58 25.96
C LEU A 221 -3.20 -3.37 25.22
N SER A 222 -2.56 -2.38 25.89
CA SER A 222 -2.01 -1.20 25.20
C SER A 222 -0.86 -1.53 24.24
N ASP A 223 0.04 -2.44 24.61
CA ASP A 223 1.11 -2.92 23.73
C ASP A 223 0.59 -3.88 22.66
N THR A 224 -0.42 -4.70 23.00
CA THR A 224 -1.11 -5.56 22.04
C THR A 224 -1.87 -4.73 20.98
N PHE A 225 -2.51 -3.62 21.39
CA PHE A 225 -3.17 -2.66 20.48
C PHE A 225 -2.15 -1.90 19.62
N ALA A 226 -0.96 -1.59 20.14
CA ALA A 226 0.11 -0.95 19.38
C ALA A 226 0.75 -1.90 18.36
N ALA A 227 0.89 -3.19 18.68
CA ALA A 227 1.43 -4.20 17.78
C ALA A 227 0.44 -4.58 16.66
N ILE A 228 -0.83 -4.82 17.00
CA ILE A 228 -1.89 -5.17 16.02
C ILE A 228 -2.23 -3.96 15.12
N GLY A 229 -2.05 -2.72 15.61
CA GLY A 229 -2.18 -1.50 14.81
C GLY A 229 -0.93 -1.11 14.00
N ARG A 230 0.19 -1.83 14.13
CA ARG A 230 1.48 -1.50 13.47
C ARG A 230 2.14 -2.67 12.73
N SER A 231 1.56 -3.87 12.71
CA SER A 231 2.13 -4.98 11.94
C SER A 231 1.91 -4.77 10.45
N GLY A 232 2.95 -4.30 9.75
CA GLY A 232 3.17 -4.53 8.31
C GLY A 232 2.17 -3.90 7.35
N GLN A 233 1.72 -2.68 7.60
CA GLN A 233 0.91 -1.95 6.62
C GLN A 233 1.65 -0.66 6.23
N PRO A 234 1.79 -0.36 4.92
CA PRO A 234 2.38 0.88 4.47
C PRO A 234 1.73 2.06 5.19
N THR A 235 2.51 2.90 5.87
CA THR A 235 1.89 4.02 6.60
C THR A 235 1.56 5.14 5.63
N ALA A 236 0.27 5.41 5.38
CA ALA A 236 -0.15 6.60 4.65
C ALA A 236 -0.38 7.79 5.59
N ARG A 237 0.55 8.74 5.63
CA ARG A 237 0.40 10.03 6.32
C ARG A 237 -0.11 11.09 5.35
N ASP A 238 -0.68 12.17 5.89
CA ASP A 238 -1.03 13.36 5.07
C ASP A 238 0.22 13.98 4.38
N ALA A 239 1.43 13.66 4.87
CA ALA A 239 2.70 14.11 4.36
C ALA A 239 3.24 13.31 3.15
N ASP A 240 2.72 12.10 2.89
CA ASP A 240 3.27 11.17 1.89
C ASP A 240 2.64 11.48 0.52
N ARG A 241 2.90 12.70 0.06
CA ARG A 241 2.33 13.25 -1.16
C ARG A 241 3.29 14.19 -1.85
N LEU A 242 3.49 13.96 -3.14
CA LEU A 242 4.21 14.86 -4.02
C LEU A 242 3.19 15.68 -4.81
N ALA A 243 2.96 16.92 -4.39
CA ALA A 243 1.93 17.77 -4.98
C ALA A 243 2.27 19.25 -4.91
N GLY A 244 1.80 19.99 -5.92
CA GLY A 244 1.75 21.45 -5.90
C GLY A 244 0.35 22.00 -6.13
N SER A 245 0.25 23.31 -6.36
CA SER A 245 -1.01 24.00 -6.68
C SER A 245 -1.65 23.57 -8.02
N GLY A 246 -0.89 22.85 -8.84
CA GLY A 246 -1.31 22.24 -10.10
C GLY A 246 -0.17 21.41 -10.69
N ARG A 247 -0.38 20.86 -11.90
CA ARG A 247 0.54 19.92 -12.53
C ARG A 247 1.99 20.38 -12.66
N VAL A 248 2.21 21.67 -12.91
CA VAL A 248 3.57 22.25 -13.02
C VAL A 248 4.27 22.18 -11.67
N ALA A 249 3.63 22.69 -10.62
CA ALA A 249 4.17 22.63 -9.26
C ALA A 249 4.26 21.19 -8.72
N THR A 250 3.38 20.27 -9.14
CA THR A 250 3.53 18.83 -8.84
C THR A 250 4.78 18.26 -9.48
N ALA A 251 5.07 18.57 -10.75
CA ALA A 251 6.29 18.11 -11.41
C ALA A 251 7.56 18.65 -10.71
N VAL A 252 7.52 19.88 -10.19
CA VAL A 252 8.60 20.43 -9.34
C VAL A 252 8.74 19.65 -8.03
N ALA A 253 7.63 19.32 -7.36
CA ALA A 253 7.68 18.50 -6.14
C ALA A 253 8.25 17.10 -6.39
N VAL A 254 7.90 16.48 -7.52
CA VAL A 254 8.46 15.21 -7.96
C VAL A 254 9.95 15.33 -8.25
N SER A 255 10.38 16.38 -8.96
CA SER A 255 11.80 16.66 -9.22
C SER A 255 12.62 16.77 -7.92
N GLN A 256 12.06 17.43 -6.90
CA GLN A 256 12.70 17.58 -5.59
C GLN A 256 12.83 16.26 -4.84
N ALA A 257 11.86 15.35 -5.00
CA ALA A 257 11.90 14.02 -4.41
C ALA A 257 12.85 13.07 -5.15
N ALA A 258 12.84 13.09 -6.49
CA ALA A 258 13.69 12.26 -7.33
C ALA A 258 15.17 12.69 -7.30
N PHE A 259 15.43 14.00 -7.16
CA PHE A 259 16.78 14.58 -7.12
C PHE A 259 16.98 15.39 -5.83
N PRO A 260 17.06 14.72 -4.66
CA PRO A 260 17.30 15.38 -3.38
C PRO A 260 18.72 15.94 -3.30
N ASP A 261 19.68 15.27 -3.96
CA ASP A 261 20.95 15.86 -4.35
C ASP A 261 20.79 16.50 -5.74
N PRO A 262 20.76 17.84 -5.85
CA PRO A 262 20.56 18.51 -7.13
C PRO A 262 21.67 18.19 -8.15
N ALA A 263 22.89 17.88 -7.69
CA ALA A 263 24.03 17.59 -8.56
C ALA A 263 23.90 16.25 -9.30
N ALA A 264 22.95 15.38 -8.91
CA ALA A 264 22.65 14.15 -9.64
C ALA A 264 21.90 14.40 -10.96
N ALA A 265 21.24 15.55 -11.11
CA ALA A 265 20.52 15.92 -12.33
C ALA A 265 21.44 16.67 -13.30
N THR A 266 22.08 15.95 -14.23
CA THR A 266 22.90 16.57 -15.29
C THR A 266 22.03 17.22 -16.38
N SER A 267 20.79 16.76 -16.53
CA SER A 267 19.84 17.27 -17.52
C SER A 267 18.53 17.69 -16.85
N ALA A 268 17.75 18.54 -17.52
CA ALA A 268 16.35 18.79 -17.15
C ALA A 268 15.45 18.71 -18.40
N TYR A 269 14.46 17.84 -18.37
CA TYR A 269 13.60 17.55 -19.51
C TYR A 269 12.33 18.37 -19.45
N LEU A 270 12.03 19.14 -20.49
CA LEU A 270 10.83 19.96 -20.58
C LEU A 270 9.78 19.29 -21.46
N ALA A 271 8.62 19.02 -20.87
CA ALA A 271 7.44 18.53 -21.56
C ALA A 271 6.31 19.55 -21.48
N ARG A 272 5.49 19.63 -22.53
CA ARG A 272 4.31 20.50 -22.48
C ARG A 272 3.25 19.96 -21.52
N ALA A 273 2.67 20.83 -20.71
CA ALA A 273 1.81 20.48 -19.59
C ALA A 273 0.39 20.08 -20.01
N ASP A 274 -0.07 20.46 -21.20
CA ASP A 274 -1.44 20.33 -21.68
C ASP A 274 -1.67 19.14 -22.62
N ALA A 275 -0.64 18.68 -23.33
CA ALA A 275 -0.70 17.54 -24.25
C ALA A 275 0.65 16.83 -24.35
N PHE A 276 0.80 15.66 -23.72
CA PHE A 276 2.12 15.08 -23.45
C PHE A 276 2.43 13.75 -24.17
N PRO A 277 2.00 13.51 -25.44
CA PRO A 277 2.34 12.26 -26.12
C PRO A 277 3.85 12.10 -26.34
N ASP A 278 4.58 13.22 -26.41
CA ASP A 278 6.03 13.27 -26.63
C ASP A 278 6.86 12.99 -25.36
N ALA A 279 6.22 12.94 -24.19
CA ALA A 279 6.89 12.72 -22.91
C ALA A 279 6.63 11.33 -22.32
N LEU A 280 5.78 10.52 -22.94
CA LEU A 280 5.38 9.21 -22.38
C LEU A 280 6.54 8.22 -22.27
N ALA A 281 7.53 8.34 -23.15
CA ALA A 281 8.74 7.54 -23.09
C ALA A 281 9.79 8.11 -22.12
N ALA A 282 9.58 9.33 -21.60
CA ALA A 282 10.61 10.04 -20.84
C ALA A 282 10.87 9.47 -19.44
N GLY A 283 10.04 8.53 -18.96
CA GLY A 283 10.29 7.85 -17.68
C GLY A 283 11.59 7.04 -17.66
N THR A 284 12.08 6.62 -18.84
CA THR A 284 13.36 5.92 -18.94
C THR A 284 14.57 6.86 -18.86
N LEU A 285 14.37 8.19 -18.76
CA LEU A 285 15.44 9.17 -18.63
C LEU A 285 15.75 9.40 -17.15
N THR A 286 16.84 8.82 -16.68
CA THR A 286 17.21 8.83 -15.25
C THR A 286 18.24 9.90 -14.88
N ASP A 287 18.80 10.62 -15.86
CA ASP A 287 19.82 11.66 -15.67
C ASP A 287 19.23 13.07 -15.44
N GLY A 288 17.91 13.16 -15.28
CA GLY A 288 17.22 14.43 -15.03
C GLY A 288 15.71 14.30 -14.83
N PRO A 289 15.07 15.30 -14.19
CA PRO A 289 13.62 15.30 -13.98
C PRO A 289 12.86 15.73 -15.23
N VAL A 290 11.60 15.30 -15.33
CA VAL A 290 10.62 15.79 -16.31
C VAL A 290 9.81 16.93 -15.70
N LEU A 291 10.05 18.16 -16.15
CA LEU A 291 9.33 19.36 -15.74
C LEU A 291 8.27 19.75 -16.78
N LEU A 292 7.12 20.23 -16.30
CA LEU A 292 5.99 20.59 -17.14
C LEU A 292 5.94 22.09 -17.42
N VAL A 293 5.81 22.46 -18.68
CA VAL A 293 5.79 23.87 -19.14
C VAL A 293 4.66 24.11 -20.14
N PRO A 294 4.25 25.36 -20.42
CA PRO A 294 3.42 25.66 -21.59
C PRO A 294 4.13 25.25 -22.90
N SER A 295 3.40 25.16 -24.01
CA SER A 295 4.04 24.88 -25.31
C SER A 295 4.92 26.04 -25.81
N CYS A 296 4.64 27.27 -25.37
CA CYS A 296 5.35 28.49 -25.74
C CYS A 296 5.17 29.60 -24.71
N GLY A 297 5.96 30.68 -24.87
CA GLY A 297 5.97 31.84 -23.99
C GLY A 297 7.00 31.70 -22.87
N ALA A 298 6.89 32.55 -21.86
CA ALA A 298 7.83 32.54 -20.74
C ALA A 298 7.73 31.23 -19.94
N PRO A 299 8.87 30.65 -19.50
CA PRO A 299 8.85 29.50 -18.62
C PRO A 299 8.21 29.88 -17.27
N PRO A 300 7.40 28.99 -16.67
CA PRO A 300 6.81 29.20 -15.35
C PRO A 300 7.88 29.49 -14.27
N GLY A 301 7.56 30.38 -13.33
CA GLY A 301 8.51 30.82 -12.30
C GLY A 301 8.99 29.68 -11.40
N ASP A 302 8.09 28.76 -11.05
CA ASP A 302 8.39 27.54 -10.29
C ASP A 302 9.35 26.59 -11.03
N VAL A 303 9.17 26.42 -12.35
CA VAL A 303 10.11 25.67 -13.20
C VAL A 303 11.48 26.34 -13.23
N VAL A 304 11.52 27.67 -13.36
CA VAL A 304 12.79 28.41 -13.38
C VAL A 304 13.51 28.33 -12.03
N GLU A 305 12.78 28.39 -10.92
CA GLU A 305 13.34 28.19 -9.57
C GLU A 305 13.91 26.79 -9.40
N GLU A 306 13.20 25.77 -9.89
CA GLU A 306 13.67 24.38 -9.84
C GLU A 306 14.90 24.15 -10.71
N LEU A 307 14.94 24.70 -11.92
CA LEU A 307 16.14 24.66 -12.76
C LEU A 307 17.34 25.30 -12.05
N ARG A 308 17.14 26.40 -11.30
CA ARG A 308 18.22 27.04 -10.51
C ARG A 308 18.65 26.21 -9.30
N ARG A 309 17.78 25.36 -8.77
CA ARG A 309 18.12 24.39 -7.71
C ARG A 309 19.01 23.29 -8.29
N LEU A 310 18.60 22.72 -9.42
CA LEU A 310 19.27 21.61 -10.09
C LEU A 310 20.61 22.01 -10.73
N VAL A 311 20.65 23.19 -11.36
CA VAL A 311 21.80 23.68 -12.15
C VAL A 311 22.26 22.63 -13.19
N PRO A 312 21.36 22.15 -14.08
CA PRO A 312 21.71 21.12 -15.04
C PRO A 312 22.69 21.66 -16.10
N ASP A 313 23.47 20.77 -16.70
CA ASP A 313 24.36 21.10 -17.82
C ASP A 313 23.55 21.42 -19.09
N GLU A 314 22.41 20.77 -19.26
CA GLU A 314 21.50 20.96 -20.39
C GLU A 314 20.02 20.99 -19.99
N VAL A 315 19.26 21.82 -20.69
CA VAL A 315 17.79 21.82 -20.67
C VAL A 315 17.30 21.27 -22.01
N VAL A 316 16.50 20.22 -21.95
CA VAL A 316 16.18 19.38 -23.11
C VAL A 316 14.69 19.41 -23.39
N ALA A 317 14.28 19.82 -24.59
CA ALA A 317 12.87 19.75 -25.00
C ALA A 317 12.49 18.34 -25.45
N LEU A 318 11.37 17.82 -24.95
CA LEU A 318 10.74 16.60 -25.42
C LEU A 318 9.76 16.91 -26.55
N GLY A 319 10.02 16.37 -27.74
CA GLY A 319 9.22 16.59 -28.94
C GLY A 319 9.68 17.77 -29.80
N GLY A 320 9.01 17.96 -30.93
CA GLY A 320 9.32 19.01 -31.92
C GLY A 320 8.95 20.43 -31.46
N THR A 321 9.23 21.42 -32.31
CA THR A 321 8.93 22.84 -32.04
C THR A 321 7.44 23.17 -31.90
N SER A 322 6.57 22.30 -32.42
CA SER A 322 5.11 22.37 -32.23
C SER A 322 4.65 21.87 -30.85
N ALA A 323 5.47 21.05 -30.17
CA ALA A 323 5.23 20.63 -28.81
C ALA A 323 5.76 21.68 -27.83
N LEU A 324 7.00 22.12 -28.03
CA LEU A 324 7.68 23.11 -27.21
C LEU A 324 8.55 24.00 -28.10
N CYS A 325 8.23 25.28 -28.23
CA CYS A 325 8.95 26.17 -29.13
C CYS A 325 10.31 26.62 -28.60
N ASP A 326 11.19 27.01 -29.53
CA ASP A 326 12.59 27.33 -29.21
C ASP A 326 12.75 28.52 -28.28
N GLU A 327 11.81 29.48 -28.30
CA GLU A 327 11.80 30.63 -27.39
C GLU A 327 11.74 30.16 -25.92
N LEU A 328 10.77 29.33 -25.56
CA LEU A 328 10.62 28.83 -24.19
C LEU A 328 11.83 28.00 -23.75
N LEU A 329 12.32 27.12 -24.63
CA LEU A 329 13.50 26.30 -24.36
C LEU A 329 14.74 27.16 -24.08
N THR A 330 14.96 28.16 -24.93
CA THR A 330 16.11 29.07 -24.82
C THR A 330 16.02 29.92 -23.55
N ASP A 331 14.83 30.44 -23.22
CA ASP A 331 14.62 31.23 -22.01
C ASP A 331 14.82 30.40 -20.74
N ALA A 332 14.36 29.16 -20.72
CA ALA A 332 14.56 28.24 -19.59
C ALA A 332 16.04 27.92 -19.38
N ALA A 333 16.78 27.58 -20.44
CA ALA A 333 18.21 27.28 -20.36
C ALA A 333 19.03 28.52 -19.97
N ALA A 334 18.70 29.70 -20.53
CA ALA A 334 19.38 30.95 -20.24
C ALA A 334 19.23 31.37 -18.76
N ALA A 335 18.14 30.98 -18.09
CA ALA A 335 17.92 31.28 -16.68
C ALA A 335 18.95 30.63 -15.73
N VAL A 336 19.65 29.61 -16.20
CA VAL A 336 20.65 28.82 -15.45
C VAL A 336 22.00 28.70 -16.18
N GLY A 337 22.13 29.22 -17.40
CA GLY A 337 23.35 29.13 -18.20
C GLY A 337 23.63 27.75 -18.79
N ALA A 338 22.59 26.93 -18.96
CA ALA A 338 22.66 25.58 -19.50
C ALA A 338 22.68 25.57 -21.05
N GLN A 339 23.11 24.46 -21.64
CA GLN A 339 22.94 24.20 -23.06
C GLN A 339 21.49 23.83 -23.38
N THR A 340 21.08 23.99 -24.64
CA THR A 340 19.78 23.51 -25.12
C THR A 340 19.95 22.25 -25.95
N ALA A 341 19.06 21.28 -25.75
CA ALA A 341 18.92 20.12 -26.61
C ALA A 341 17.45 19.82 -26.90
N ARG A 342 17.19 18.94 -27.87
CA ARG A 342 15.83 18.51 -28.24
C ARG A 342 15.82 17.05 -28.63
N LEU A 343 14.92 16.29 -28.01
CA LEU A 343 14.65 14.89 -28.38
C LEU A 343 13.44 14.87 -29.32
N ALA A 344 13.71 14.84 -30.62
CA ALA A 344 12.71 14.73 -31.67
C ALA A 344 13.34 14.23 -32.98
N LYS A 345 12.55 13.51 -33.80
CA LYS A 345 12.92 13.20 -35.18
C LYS A 345 12.35 14.25 -36.15
N ALA A 346 12.86 14.24 -37.37
CA ALA A 346 12.48 15.18 -38.43
C ALA A 346 11.70 14.48 -39.56
N GLY A 347 11.08 15.27 -40.44
CA GLY A 347 10.40 14.75 -41.63
C GLY A 347 9.15 13.92 -41.28
N ALA A 348 9.01 12.74 -41.90
CA ALA A 348 7.87 11.86 -41.66
C ALA A 348 7.81 11.33 -40.22
N ASP A 349 8.96 11.28 -39.54
CA ASP A 349 9.10 10.79 -38.18
C ASP A 349 8.92 11.90 -37.13
N ALA A 350 8.61 13.14 -37.53
CA ALA A 350 8.34 14.26 -36.63
C ALA A 350 6.98 14.12 -35.91
N ASN A 351 6.85 13.06 -35.12
CA ASN A 351 5.66 12.63 -34.41
C ASN A 351 6.06 11.91 -33.11
N ARG A 352 5.06 11.50 -32.31
CA ARG A 352 5.29 10.84 -31.00
C ARG A 352 6.12 9.55 -31.07
N PHE A 353 6.05 8.81 -32.17
CA PHE A 353 6.83 7.59 -32.36
C PHE A 353 8.31 7.93 -32.55
N GLY A 354 8.61 8.93 -33.39
CA GLY A 354 9.96 9.44 -33.54
C GLY A 354 10.51 10.07 -32.26
N THR A 355 9.69 10.80 -31.50
CA THR A 355 10.10 11.31 -30.19
C THR A 355 10.49 10.18 -29.24
N ALA A 356 9.69 9.11 -29.13
CA ALA A 356 10.03 7.95 -28.30
C ALA A 356 11.35 7.28 -28.73
N VAL A 357 11.62 7.19 -30.03
CA VAL A 357 12.90 6.71 -30.56
C VAL A 357 14.06 7.64 -30.18
N ALA A 358 13.89 8.96 -30.25
CA ALA A 358 14.92 9.90 -29.82
C ALA A 358 15.20 9.82 -28.30
N VAL A 359 14.18 9.53 -27.49
CA VAL A 359 14.33 9.25 -26.06
C VAL A 359 15.11 7.95 -25.84
N SER A 360 14.75 6.88 -26.57
CA SER A 360 15.46 5.59 -26.53
C SER A 360 16.94 5.72 -26.88
N GLU A 361 17.29 6.46 -27.93
CA GLU A 361 18.69 6.71 -28.31
C GLU A 361 19.48 7.46 -27.23
N ARG A 362 18.83 8.33 -26.45
CA ARG A 362 19.46 9.10 -25.37
C ARG A 362 19.63 8.28 -24.10
N ALA A 363 18.62 7.48 -23.73
CA ALA A 363 18.62 6.67 -22.52
C ALA A 363 19.42 5.36 -22.68
N PHE A 364 19.39 4.76 -23.87
CA PHE A 364 20.00 3.47 -24.18
C PHE A 364 20.93 3.57 -25.40
N PRO A 365 22.00 4.37 -25.33
CA PRO A 365 22.94 4.52 -26.45
C PRO A 365 23.64 3.21 -26.80
N ASP A 366 23.89 2.36 -25.80
CA ASP A 366 24.58 1.07 -25.93
C ASP A 366 23.63 -0.13 -26.13
N GLY A 367 22.31 0.13 -26.18
CA GLY A 367 21.28 -0.90 -26.27
C GLY A 367 20.63 -1.25 -24.94
N ALA A 368 19.71 -2.21 -24.98
CA ALA A 368 18.95 -2.71 -23.84
C ALA A 368 18.58 -4.18 -24.05
N ALA A 369 18.38 -4.96 -22.97
CA ALA A 369 17.98 -6.36 -23.07
C ALA A 369 16.49 -6.50 -23.45
N ASP A 370 15.66 -5.57 -22.98
CA ASP A 370 14.22 -5.53 -23.21
C ASP A 370 13.83 -4.26 -23.98
N VAL A 371 12.75 -4.35 -24.77
CA VAL A 371 12.05 -3.20 -25.34
C VAL A 371 10.58 -3.29 -24.99
N TYR A 372 10.01 -2.18 -24.52
CA TYR A 372 8.60 -2.09 -24.16
C TYR A 372 7.81 -1.34 -25.22
N LEU A 373 6.77 -1.96 -25.77
CA LEU A 373 5.86 -1.35 -26.73
C LEU A 373 4.59 -0.89 -26.04
N ALA A 374 4.27 0.40 -26.14
CA ALA A 374 3.01 0.95 -25.68
C ALA A 374 2.26 1.67 -26.79
N THR A 375 0.93 1.73 -26.69
CA THR A 375 0.14 2.47 -27.67
C THR A 375 0.44 3.97 -27.62
N GLY A 376 0.55 4.56 -28.80
CA GLY A 376 0.65 5.98 -29.02
C GLY A 376 -0.70 6.70 -29.04
N GLU A 377 -1.82 6.05 -28.71
CA GLU A 377 -3.18 6.62 -28.90
C GLU A 377 -3.97 6.79 -27.59
N GLN A 378 -3.89 5.82 -26.67
CA GLN A 378 -4.51 5.88 -25.34
C GLN A 378 -3.53 5.37 -24.30
N PHE A 379 -2.99 6.25 -23.46
CA PHE A 379 -1.68 6.01 -22.84
C PHE A 379 -1.63 5.61 -21.36
N PRO A 380 -2.68 5.10 -20.69
CA PRO A 380 -2.53 4.76 -19.28
C PRO A 380 -1.48 3.65 -19.07
N ASP A 381 -1.29 2.78 -20.05
CA ASP A 381 -0.36 1.66 -19.97
C ASP A 381 1.11 2.10 -20.11
N ALA A 382 1.40 3.12 -20.92
CA ALA A 382 2.73 3.72 -21.05
C ALA A 382 3.18 4.46 -19.78
N LEU A 383 2.23 5.04 -19.05
CA LEU A 383 2.52 5.84 -17.86
C LEU A 383 2.87 4.97 -16.65
N ALA A 384 2.21 3.82 -16.48
CA ALA A 384 2.57 2.87 -15.44
C ALA A 384 3.96 2.26 -15.68
N ALA A 385 4.41 2.24 -16.93
CA ALA A 385 5.74 1.81 -17.33
C ALA A 385 6.81 2.89 -17.15
N GLY A 386 6.47 4.11 -16.73
CA GLY A 386 7.43 5.20 -16.55
C GLY A 386 8.57 4.86 -15.56
N ALA A 387 8.39 3.88 -14.67
CA ALA A 387 9.42 3.40 -13.75
C ALA A 387 10.29 2.25 -14.31
N LEU A 388 10.05 1.80 -15.55
CA LEU A 388 10.89 0.79 -16.21
C LEU A 388 12.20 1.46 -16.65
N THR A 389 13.31 0.97 -16.11
CA THR A 389 14.66 1.53 -16.37
C THR A 389 15.58 0.57 -17.11
N ASP A 390 15.14 -0.65 -17.37
CA ASP A 390 15.90 -1.74 -17.99
C ASP A 390 15.73 -1.83 -19.51
N GLY A 391 14.85 -1.02 -20.09
CA GLY A 391 14.65 -0.95 -21.54
C GLY A 391 13.83 0.27 -22.00
N PRO A 392 13.93 0.66 -23.28
CA PRO A 392 13.20 1.81 -23.79
C PRO A 392 11.71 1.51 -23.96
N ILE A 393 10.90 2.54 -23.70
CA ILE A 393 9.48 2.56 -24.05
C ILE A 393 9.34 3.15 -25.46
N LEU A 394 8.99 2.32 -26.43
CA LEU A 394 8.69 2.74 -27.79
C LEU A 394 7.17 2.81 -28.00
N LEU A 395 6.74 3.90 -28.64
CA LEU A 395 5.33 4.10 -28.95
C LEU A 395 4.98 3.49 -30.31
N VAL A 396 3.81 2.87 -30.40
CA VAL A 396 3.30 2.23 -31.62
C VAL A 396 1.81 2.54 -31.84
N PRO A 397 1.28 2.48 -33.07
CA PRO A 397 -0.16 2.49 -33.30
C PRO A 397 -0.83 1.33 -32.57
N SER A 398 -2.14 1.42 -32.33
CA SER A 398 -2.83 0.33 -31.64
C SER A 398 -2.84 -0.98 -32.44
N CYS A 399 -2.85 -0.84 -33.76
CA CYS A 399 -2.71 -1.93 -34.72
C CYS A 399 -2.40 -1.37 -36.12
N GLY A 400 -2.13 -2.24 -37.10
CA GLY A 400 -1.76 -1.86 -38.46
C GLY A 400 -0.25 -1.88 -38.66
N ASP A 401 0.26 -1.03 -39.56
CA ASP A 401 1.67 -1.04 -39.93
C ASP A 401 2.56 -0.57 -38.77
N LEU A 402 3.58 -1.38 -38.43
CA LEU A 402 4.64 -0.98 -37.52
C LEU A 402 5.43 0.19 -38.12
N PRO A 403 5.54 1.36 -37.44
CA PRO A 403 6.33 2.47 -37.96
C PRO A 403 7.78 2.07 -38.19
N ALA A 404 8.32 2.35 -39.38
CA ALA A 404 9.67 1.95 -39.75
C ALA A 404 10.74 2.50 -38.80
N VAL A 405 10.53 3.69 -38.24
CA VAL A 405 11.42 4.29 -37.23
C VAL A 405 11.45 3.48 -35.93
N VAL A 406 10.33 2.87 -35.53
CA VAL A 406 10.25 2.01 -34.35
C VAL A 406 10.90 0.66 -34.63
N ALA A 407 10.62 0.05 -35.78
CA ALA A 407 11.25 -1.21 -36.18
C ALA A 407 12.77 -1.10 -36.22
N ALA A 408 13.30 -0.01 -36.80
CA ALA A 408 14.73 0.26 -36.82
C ALA A 408 15.31 0.45 -35.42
N GLU A 409 14.56 1.06 -34.51
CA GLU A 409 15.01 1.28 -33.13
C GLU A 409 15.04 -0.01 -32.32
N VAL A 410 14.04 -0.89 -32.46
CA VAL A 410 14.06 -2.21 -31.84
C VAL A 410 15.33 -2.97 -32.27
N GLU A 411 15.67 -2.96 -33.57
CA GLU A 411 16.91 -3.59 -34.04
C GLU A 411 18.17 -2.89 -33.50
N ARG A 412 18.19 -1.56 -33.42
CA ARG A 412 19.34 -0.80 -32.89
C ARG A 412 19.63 -1.15 -31.43
N THR A 413 18.58 -1.29 -30.62
CA THR A 413 18.71 -1.60 -29.18
C THR A 413 19.34 -2.97 -28.94
N GLY A 414 19.25 -3.88 -29.91
CA GLY A 414 19.78 -5.24 -29.78
C GLY A 414 19.03 -6.09 -28.75
N ALA A 415 17.79 -5.72 -28.40
CA ALA A 415 17.02 -6.40 -27.36
C ALA A 415 16.78 -7.87 -27.66
N ASP A 416 16.79 -8.68 -26.60
CA ASP A 416 16.51 -10.11 -26.65
C ASP A 416 15.00 -10.40 -26.58
N ARG A 417 14.24 -9.49 -25.95
CA ARG A 417 12.79 -9.61 -25.77
C ARG A 417 12.06 -8.29 -26.04
N VAL A 418 10.86 -8.42 -26.59
CA VAL A 418 9.96 -7.30 -26.88
C VAL A 418 8.65 -7.50 -26.15
N LEU A 419 8.30 -6.59 -25.24
CA LEU A 419 7.13 -6.71 -24.38
C LEU A 419 6.06 -5.70 -24.77
N ALA A 420 4.82 -6.16 -24.95
CA ALA A 420 3.68 -5.26 -25.09
C ALA A 420 3.12 -4.83 -23.74
N LEU A 421 3.00 -3.52 -23.54
CA LEU A 421 2.31 -2.90 -22.41
C LEU A 421 0.84 -2.68 -22.78
N GLY A 422 -0.05 -3.38 -22.08
CA GLY A 422 -1.48 -3.35 -22.33
C GLY A 422 -1.99 -4.51 -23.20
N GLY A 423 -3.31 -4.66 -23.24
CA GLY A 423 -3.97 -5.77 -23.95
C GLY A 423 -3.88 -5.66 -25.49
N PRO A 424 -4.39 -6.66 -26.23
CA PRO A 424 -4.37 -6.67 -27.70
C PRO A 424 -5.10 -5.51 -28.39
N ARG A 425 -5.91 -4.74 -27.65
CA ARG A 425 -6.53 -3.49 -28.14
C ARG A 425 -5.62 -2.28 -28.06
N ALA A 426 -4.62 -2.32 -27.17
CA ALA A 426 -3.60 -1.29 -27.04
C ALA A 426 -2.43 -1.60 -27.98
N VAL A 427 -1.92 -2.82 -27.98
CA VAL A 427 -0.90 -3.25 -28.94
C VAL A 427 -1.34 -4.60 -29.49
N CYS A 428 -1.82 -4.65 -30.72
CA CYS A 428 -2.32 -5.91 -31.27
C CYS A 428 -1.20 -6.93 -31.52
N ASP A 429 -1.57 -8.21 -31.53
CA ASP A 429 -0.60 -9.31 -31.60
C ASP A 429 0.27 -9.26 -32.86
N GLN A 430 -0.31 -8.88 -34.00
CA GLN A 430 0.43 -8.67 -35.25
C GLN A 430 1.60 -7.69 -35.05
N LEU A 431 1.35 -6.55 -34.41
CA LEU A 431 2.35 -5.50 -34.26
C LEU A 431 3.44 -5.90 -33.26
N LEU A 432 3.07 -6.62 -32.19
CA LEU A 432 4.03 -7.21 -31.26
C LEU A 432 4.92 -8.25 -31.96
N GLU A 433 4.33 -9.16 -32.74
CA GLU A 433 5.06 -10.19 -33.49
C GLU A 433 6.00 -9.57 -34.54
N GLU A 434 5.53 -8.56 -35.28
CA GLU A 434 6.34 -7.83 -36.26
C GLU A 434 7.52 -7.11 -35.62
N ALA A 435 7.32 -6.43 -34.49
CA ALA A 435 8.39 -5.76 -33.77
C ALA A 435 9.38 -6.74 -33.12
N ALA A 436 8.87 -7.85 -32.58
CA ALA A 436 9.69 -8.91 -32.02
C ALA A 436 10.60 -9.54 -33.10
N GLY A 437 10.16 -9.66 -34.35
CA GLY A 437 11.04 -10.09 -35.44
C GLY A 437 11.66 -11.49 -35.23
N GLY A 438 10.99 -12.35 -34.44
CA GLY A 438 11.48 -13.68 -34.05
C GLY A 438 12.21 -13.75 -32.70
N ARG A 439 12.38 -12.62 -32.00
CA ARG A 439 12.81 -12.54 -30.59
C ARG A 439 11.71 -13.04 -29.65
N GLU A 440 12.07 -13.21 -28.38
CA GLU A 440 11.06 -13.49 -27.36
C GLU A 440 10.07 -12.32 -27.26
N SER A 441 8.79 -12.63 -27.08
CA SER A 441 7.78 -11.60 -26.91
C SER A 441 6.83 -11.93 -25.77
N GLU A 442 6.56 -10.95 -24.93
CA GLU A 442 5.68 -11.08 -23.77
C GLU A 442 4.64 -9.94 -23.76
N ARG A 443 3.58 -10.10 -22.97
CA ARG A 443 2.57 -9.06 -22.79
C ARG A 443 2.29 -8.83 -21.31
N LEU A 444 2.54 -7.60 -20.86
CA LEU A 444 2.18 -7.13 -19.53
C LEU A 444 0.84 -6.40 -19.63
N ALA A 445 -0.25 -7.10 -19.29
CA ALA A 445 -1.60 -6.58 -19.49
C ALA A 445 -2.58 -7.08 -18.45
N GLY A 446 -3.57 -6.23 -18.14
CA GLY A 446 -4.75 -6.62 -17.38
C GLY A 446 -6.05 -6.23 -18.09
N VAL A 447 -7.17 -6.65 -17.52
CA VAL A 447 -8.52 -6.33 -18.04
C VAL A 447 -8.88 -4.84 -17.94
N SER A 448 -8.08 -4.06 -17.21
CA SER A 448 -8.24 -2.62 -17.01
C SER A 448 -6.87 -1.96 -16.86
N ARG A 449 -6.81 -0.63 -16.98
CA ARG A 449 -5.58 0.15 -16.75
C ARG A 449 -4.97 -0.05 -15.36
N PHE A 450 -5.81 -0.29 -14.36
CA PHE A 450 -5.36 -0.61 -13.00
C PHE A 450 -4.65 -1.96 -12.96
N ALA A 451 -5.22 -2.95 -13.65
CA ALA A 451 -4.64 -4.29 -13.72
C ALA A 451 -3.38 -4.34 -14.60
N THR A 452 -3.31 -3.54 -15.67
CA THR A 452 -2.06 -3.38 -16.44
C THR A 452 -0.97 -2.74 -15.58
N ALA A 453 -1.27 -1.64 -14.86
CA ALA A 453 -0.29 -1.01 -13.97
C ALA A 453 0.21 -1.97 -12.88
N ALA A 454 -0.68 -2.76 -12.29
CA ALA A 454 -0.32 -3.81 -11.33
C ALA A 454 0.57 -4.90 -11.96
N ALA A 455 0.31 -5.31 -13.21
CA ALA A 455 1.12 -6.29 -13.91
C ALA A 455 2.54 -5.76 -14.20
N VAL A 456 2.65 -4.51 -14.66
CA VAL A 456 3.94 -3.83 -14.88
C VAL A 456 4.70 -3.67 -13.57
N ALA A 457 4.04 -3.24 -12.50
CA ALA A 457 4.65 -3.09 -11.18
C ALA A 457 5.23 -4.42 -10.66
N ARG A 458 4.46 -5.51 -10.73
CA ARG A 458 4.92 -6.84 -10.27
C ARG A 458 6.00 -7.45 -11.16
N PHE A 459 6.04 -7.08 -12.44
CA PHE A 459 7.10 -7.52 -13.35
C PHE A 459 8.43 -6.87 -12.96
N GLN A 460 8.43 -5.56 -12.73
CA GLN A 460 9.65 -4.81 -12.40
C GLN A 460 10.10 -5.02 -10.95
N PHE A 461 9.15 -5.05 -10.02
CA PHE A 461 9.37 -5.14 -8.58
C PHE A 461 8.88 -6.49 -8.06
N PHE A 462 9.38 -7.58 -8.66
CA PHE A 462 8.94 -8.94 -8.34
C PHE A 462 9.37 -9.40 -6.94
N ASP A 463 10.42 -8.81 -6.38
CA ASP A 463 10.91 -9.03 -5.02
C ASP A 463 10.32 -8.04 -3.99
N GLY A 464 9.31 -7.25 -4.39
CA GLY A 464 8.75 -6.17 -3.59
C GLY A 464 9.34 -4.79 -3.91
N ALA A 465 8.78 -3.74 -3.29
CA ALA A 465 9.22 -2.36 -3.47
C ALA A 465 9.10 -1.59 -2.15
N GLN A 466 10.13 -0.87 -1.73
CA GLN A 466 10.08 -0.06 -0.50
C GLN A 466 9.03 1.05 -0.57
N THR A 467 8.91 1.69 -1.73
CA THR A 467 7.94 2.76 -1.99
C THR A 467 7.01 2.36 -3.12
N VAL A 468 5.73 2.68 -2.99
CA VAL A 468 4.77 2.59 -4.10
C VAL A 468 4.09 3.94 -4.32
N TYR A 469 4.08 4.38 -5.57
CA TYR A 469 3.47 5.66 -5.96
C TYR A 469 2.05 5.45 -6.49
N LEU A 470 1.09 6.21 -5.96
CA LEU A 470 -0.30 6.18 -6.42
C LEU A 470 -0.59 7.39 -7.29
N ALA A 471 -0.96 7.16 -8.55
CA ALA A 471 -1.39 8.20 -9.46
C ALA A 471 -2.83 7.98 -9.94
N ARG A 472 -3.55 9.08 -10.17
CA ARG A 472 -4.90 9.00 -10.71
C ARG A 472 -4.90 8.45 -12.15
N ALA A 473 -5.89 7.62 -12.45
CA ALA A 473 -5.93 6.89 -13.71
C ALA A 473 -6.69 7.58 -14.84
N ASP A 474 -7.26 8.77 -14.62
CA ASP A 474 -8.08 9.51 -15.59
C ASP A 474 -7.47 10.85 -16.03
N ALA A 475 -6.42 11.32 -15.37
CA ALA A 475 -5.62 12.48 -15.78
C ALA A 475 -4.16 12.32 -15.34
N PHE A 476 -3.25 12.37 -16.31
CA PHE A 476 -1.91 11.79 -16.11
C PHE A 476 -0.69 12.73 -16.02
N PRO A 477 -0.82 14.07 -15.89
CA PRO A 477 0.38 14.90 -15.87
C PRO A 477 1.25 14.63 -14.63
N ASP A 478 0.65 14.19 -13.52
CA ASP A 478 1.38 13.86 -12.30
C ASP A 478 2.14 12.52 -12.42
N ALA A 479 1.49 11.50 -13.00
CA ALA A 479 2.13 10.20 -13.31
C ALA A 479 3.29 10.34 -14.31
N LEU A 480 3.13 11.23 -15.29
CA LEU A 480 4.16 11.51 -16.29
C LEU A 480 5.42 12.10 -15.66
N ALA A 481 5.26 13.12 -14.80
CA ALA A 481 6.39 13.73 -14.11
C ALA A 481 7.10 12.73 -13.18
N ALA A 482 6.32 11.83 -12.58
CA ALA A 482 6.79 10.77 -11.71
C ALA A 482 7.62 9.67 -12.40
N GLY A 483 7.74 9.66 -13.73
CA GLY A 483 8.62 8.71 -14.41
C GLY A 483 10.10 8.81 -13.98
N SER A 484 10.52 9.96 -13.44
CA SER A 484 11.86 10.13 -12.87
C SER A 484 12.06 9.49 -11.48
N LEU A 485 10.98 9.01 -10.85
CA LEU A 485 11.04 8.24 -9.60
C LEU A 485 11.30 6.77 -9.95
N THR A 486 12.48 6.29 -9.59
CA THR A 486 12.99 4.96 -9.98
C THR A 486 13.04 3.97 -8.80
N ASP A 487 12.71 4.43 -7.60
CA ASP A 487 12.74 3.70 -6.33
C ASP A 487 11.43 2.97 -6.01
N GLY A 488 10.42 3.07 -6.87
CA GLY A 488 9.13 2.40 -6.66
C GLY A 488 8.23 2.38 -7.90
N PRO A 489 7.28 1.43 -8.01
CA PRO A 489 6.36 1.40 -9.12
C PRO A 489 5.25 2.43 -8.98
N ILE A 490 4.68 2.83 -10.13
CA ILE A 490 3.50 3.67 -10.19
C ILE A 490 2.26 2.79 -10.39
N LEU A 491 1.40 2.72 -9.36
CA LEU A 491 0.07 2.14 -9.45
C LEU A 491 -0.97 3.20 -9.80
N LEU A 492 -1.90 2.83 -10.67
CA LEU A 492 -3.01 3.69 -11.04
C LEU A 492 -4.20 3.46 -10.11
N VAL A 493 -4.86 4.53 -9.69
CA VAL A 493 -6.07 4.52 -8.84
C VAL A 493 -7.15 5.46 -9.35
N PRO A 494 -8.44 5.24 -9.01
CA PRO A 494 -9.44 6.29 -9.12
C PRO A 494 -9.04 7.50 -8.29
N SER A 495 -9.55 8.69 -8.63
CA SER A 495 -9.20 9.88 -7.83
C SER A 495 -9.72 9.80 -6.39
N CYS A 496 -10.84 9.09 -6.19
CA CYS A 496 -11.46 8.85 -4.90
C CYS A 496 -12.48 7.70 -5.01
N GLY A 497 -13.06 7.26 -3.89
CA GLY A 497 -14.03 6.17 -3.85
C GLY A 497 -13.40 4.81 -3.50
N ASP A 498 -13.95 3.73 -4.06
CA ASP A 498 -13.49 2.38 -3.77
C ASP A 498 -12.13 2.08 -4.44
N LEU A 499 -11.20 1.52 -3.67
CA LEU A 499 -9.92 1.02 -4.18
C LEU A 499 -10.19 -0.24 -5.04
N PRO A 500 -9.74 -0.29 -6.31
CA PRO A 500 -9.88 -1.49 -7.11
C PRO A 500 -9.13 -2.66 -6.46
N ALA A 501 -9.79 -3.83 -6.34
CA ALA A 501 -9.21 -5.01 -5.69
C ALA A 501 -7.85 -5.40 -6.28
N VAL A 502 -7.66 -5.25 -7.60
CA VAL A 502 -6.37 -5.53 -8.26
C VAL A 502 -5.24 -4.61 -7.81
N VAL A 503 -5.56 -3.38 -7.40
CA VAL A 503 -4.57 -2.44 -6.85
C VAL A 503 -4.27 -2.81 -5.40
N ALA A 504 -5.27 -3.14 -4.61
CA ALA A 504 -5.07 -3.66 -3.25
C ALA A 504 -4.20 -4.92 -3.24
N ASP A 505 -4.47 -5.86 -4.15
CA ASP A 505 -3.65 -7.06 -4.34
C ASP A 505 -2.23 -6.72 -4.80
N ALA A 506 -2.04 -5.66 -5.58
CA ALA A 506 -0.73 -5.23 -6.03
C ALA A 506 0.07 -4.63 -4.87
N VAL A 507 -0.53 -3.75 -4.07
CA VAL A 507 0.10 -3.19 -2.86
C VAL A 507 0.52 -4.31 -1.91
N ARG A 508 -0.36 -5.26 -1.59
CA ARG A 508 -0.02 -6.43 -0.75
C ARG A 508 1.11 -7.28 -1.31
N ALA A 509 1.17 -7.45 -2.62
CA ALA A 509 2.23 -8.24 -3.26
C ALA A 509 3.57 -7.52 -3.32
N LEU A 510 3.54 -6.18 -3.37
CA LEU A 510 4.74 -5.34 -3.40
C LEU A 510 5.30 -5.09 -1.99
N ASP A 511 4.45 -5.25 -0.97
CA ASP A 511 4.77 -5.07 0.45
C ASP A 511 5.57 -3.80 0.77
N PRO A 512 5.05 -2.60 0.43
CA PRO A 512 5.83 -1.38 0.60
C PRO A 512 5.82 -0.85 2.03
N ASP A 513 6.95 -0.24 2.41
CA ASP A 513 7.08 0.55 3.64
C ASP A 513 6.28 1.87 3.53
N GLU A 514 6.26 2.45 2.32
CA GLU A 514 5.68 3.77 2.05
C GLU A 514 4.74 3.78 0.83
N LEU A 515 3.60 4.46 0.97
CA LEU A 515 2.71 4.81 -0.14
C LEU A 515 2.65 6.31 -0.33
N VAL A 516 2.99 6.77 -1.53
CA VAL A 516 3.06 8.19 -1.84
C VAL A 516 2.03 8.56 -2.90
N ALA A 517 1.16 9.51 -2.60
CA ALA A 517 0.22 10.04 -3.59
C ALA A 517 0.89 11.05 -4.53
N LEU A 518 0.69 10.89 -5.83
CA LEU A 518 1.12 11.84 -6.86
C LEU A 518 -0.03 12.81 -7.17
N GLY A 519 0.24 14.10 -6.97
CA GLY A 519 -0.73 15.18 -7.13
C GLY A 519 -1.55 15.45 -5.87
N GLY A 520 -2.34 16.53 -5.88
CA GLY A 520 -3.12 16.99 -4.71
C GLY A 520 -4.32 16.09 -4.34
N GLN A 521 -5.10 16.49 -3.32
CA GLN A 521 -6.31 15.78 -2.86
C GLN A 521 -7.36 15.55 -3.96
N GLY A 522 -7.43 16.43 -4.96
CA GLY A 522 -8.31 16.25 -6.12
C GLY A 522 -7.79 15.25 -7.16
N ALA A 523 -6.50 14.88 -7.08
CA ALA A 523 -5.88 13.86 -7.90
C ALA A 523 -6.03 12.49 -7.24
N VAL A 524 -5.48 12.31 -6.04
CA VAL A 524 -5.68 11.11 -5.21
C VAL A 524 -6.11 11.57 -3.83
N CYS A 525 -7.37 11.34 -3.47
CA CYS A 525 -7.91 11.82 -2.20
C CYS A 525 -7.33 11.02 -1.01
N GLN A 526 -7.34 11.61 0.18
CA GLN A 526 -6.74 11.01 1.38
C GLN A 526 -7.38 9.67 1.75
N ALA A 527 -8.68 9.51 1.49
CA ALA A 527 -9.37 8.25 1.75
C ALA A 527 -8.85 7.13 0.83
N MET A 528 -8.55 7.43 -0.43
CA MET A 528 -7.96 6.46 -1.35
C MET A 528 -6.55 6.06 -0.91
N LEU A 529 -5.71 7.03 -0.55
CA LEU A 529 -4.36 6.78 -0.07
C LEU A 529 -4.36 5.92 1.21
N ARG A 530 -5.24 6.23 2.18
CA ARG A 530 -5.42 5.43 3.40
C ARG A 530 -5.95 4.03 3.13
N HIS A 531 -6.91 3.88 2.22
CA HIS A 531 -7.43 2.56 1.86
C HIS A 531 -6.34 1.70 1.19
N ALA A 532 -5.49 2.30 0.35
CA ALA A 532 -4.35 1.58 -0.22
C ALA A 532 -3.30 1.21 0.83
N ALA A 533 -3.05 2.07 1.81
CA ALA A 533 -2.19 1.76 2.96
C ALA A 533 -2.67 0.57 3.79
N ASN A 534 -3.99 0.44 3.91
CA ASN A 534 -4.60 -0.59 4.73
C ASN A 534 -4.99 -1.85 3.91
N ALA A 535 -4.39 -2.02 2.72
CA ALA A 535 -4.82 -2.99 1.71
C ALA A 535 -4.41 -4.43 2.01
#